data_AF-A0A357M7H3-F1
#
_entry.id   AF-A0A357M7H3-F1
#
_cell.length_a   1.000
_cell.length_b   1.000
_cell.length_c   1.000
_cell.angle_alpha   90.00
_cell.angle_beta   90.00
_cell.angle_gamma   90.00
#
_symmetry.space_group_name_H-M   'P 1'
#
loop_
_entity.id
_entity.type
_entity.pdbx_description
1 polymer ?
#
loop_
_entity_poly.entity_id
_entity_poly.type
_entity_poly.pdbx_seq_one_letter_code
_entity_poly.pdbx_strand_id
1 'polypeptide(L)'
;MLIVKEISFELEDTEAAIHKYKFEASNDNDQIFIDSQGIQIMIASGNGSLCHSVKVINGESILNEQLDNLCETFIEKYNKQINDNNEINEQGVEIEKEVYKKNDPDILVPYDPNTIRVTQARFSLREIFEMINGTEYDESILDLSPDFQRNYVWDSTRKSRLIESILLKIPLPVFYLARSNEGKYQVVDGVQRLSVINQYFSNGFSLRNLEYLKNECDKKFFQKDPKVSLHPKFVRQLRSYQIDCNIIEPDTPHRVKSDIFKRLNTGGRSLNSQEIRNSILRKDS
;
A
#
# COMPACT_ATOMS: atom_id res chain seq x y z
N MET A 1 5.58 8.04 -1.60
CA MET A 1 6.16 7.62 -2.89
C MET A 1 6.99 6.38 -2.59
N LEU A 2 6.83 5.27 -3.30
CA LEU A 2 7.59 4.04 -3.01
C LEU A 2 9.03 4.26 -3.48
N ILE A 3 9.88 4.67 -2.55
CA ILE A 3 11.31 4.81 -2.77
C ILE A 3 11.92 3.47 -2.36
N VAL A 4 12.66 2.85 -3.27
CA VAL A 4 13.52 1.71 -2.93
C VAL A 4 14.56 2.23 -1.95
N LYS A 5 14.45 1.83 -0.69
CA LYS A 5 15.34 2.33 0.38
C LYS A 5 16.60 1.49 0.56
N GLU A 6 16.54 0.22 0.18
CA GLU A 6 17.63 -0.72 0.37
C GLU A 6 17.63 -1.77 -0.74
N ILE A 7 18.81 -2.07 -1.27
CA ILE A 7 19.06 -3.18 -2.20
C ILE A 7 20.23 -3.99 -1.66
N SER A 8 20.04 -5.31 -1.55
CA SER A 8 21.10 -6.24 -1.18
C SER A 8 21.18 -7.40 -2.17
N PHE A 9 22.41 -7.81 -2.48
CA PHE A 9 22.72 -8.93 -3.35
C PHE A 9 24.16 -9.41 -3.15
N GLU A 10 24.50 -10.55 -3.72
CA GLU A 10 25.83 -11.15 -3.66
C GLU A 10 26.37 -11.29 -5.08
N LEU A 11 27.67 -11.03 -5.27
CA LEU A 11 28.37 -11.26 -6.54
C LEU A 11 29.57 -12.17 -6.29
N GLU A 12 29.84 -13.03 -7.26
CA GLU A 12 31.05 -13.86 -7.29
C GLU A 12 32.11 -13.15 -8.14
N ASP A 13 33.35 -13.08 -7.64
CA ASP A 13 34.48 -12.54 -8.40
C ASP A 13 35.13 -13.59 -9.31
N THR A 14 36.12 -13.15 -10.08
CA THR A 14 36.85 -13.99 -11.03
C THR A 14 37.68 -15.09 -10.34
N GLU A 15 37.87 -15.01 -9.02
CA GLU A 15 38.54 -16.01 -8.17
C GLU A 15 37.55 -16.88 -7.38
N ALA A 16 36.25 -16.82 -7.71
CA ALA A 16 35.14 -17.52 -7.05
C ALA A 16 34.88 -17.10 -5.59
N ALA A 17 35.35 -15.91 -5.18
CA ALA A 17 35.01 -15.35 -3.87
C ALA A 17 33.69 -14.58 -3.92
N ILE A 18 32.83 -14.79 -2.93
CA ILE A 18 31.50 -14.17 -2.84
C ILE A 18 31.59 -12.86 -2.05
N HIS A 19 31.24 -11.77 -2.71
CA HIS A 19 31.13 -10.43 -2.13
C HIS A 19 29.67 -10.07 -1.88
N LYS A 20 29.37 -9.59 -0.68
CA LYS A 20 28.01 -9.18 -0.29
C LYS A 20 27.89 -7.67 -0.34
N TYR A 21 26.93 -7.20 -1.12
CA TYR A 21 26.62 -5.78 -1.25
C TYR A 21 25.29 -5.47 -0.59
N LYS A 22 25.27 -4.39 0.19
CA LYS A 22 24.07 -3.83 0.78
C LYS A 22 24.12 -2.32 0.62
N PHE A 23 23.28 -1.82 -0.28
CA PHE A 23 23.15 -0.42 -0.64
C PHE A 23 21.91 0.19 0.02
N GLU A 24 22.09 1.30 0.72
CA GLU A 24 21.02 2.09 1.34
C GLU A 24 20.89 3.44 0.65
N ALA A 25 19.64 3.88 0.41
CA ALA A 25 19.37 5.19 -0.18
C ALA A 25 19.87 6.31 0.75
N SER A 26 20.55 7.30 0.19
CA SER A 26 21.02 8.47 0.91
C SER A 26 19.85 9.31 1.41
N ASN A 27 19.92 9.77 2.66
CA ASN A 27 18.89 10.62 3.27
C ASN A 27 18.71 11.97 2.54
N ASP A 28 19.75 12.45 1.86
CA ASP A 28 19.77 13.76 1.20
C ASP A 28 19.42 13.68 -0.29
N ASN A 29 19.50 12.49 -0.91
CA ASN A 29 19.18 12.30 -2.32
C ASN A 29 18.78 10.84 -2.61
N ASP A 30 17.49 10.64 -2.90
CA ASP A 30 16.90 9.33 -3.23
C ASP A 30 17.47 8.66 -4.49
N GLN A 31 18.29 9.38 -5.27
CA GLN A 31 19.00 8.84 -6.44
C GLN A 31 20.40 8.31 -6.11
N ILE A 32 20.87 8.47 -4.87
CA ILE A 32 22.19 8.02 -4.44
C ILE A 32 22.03 6.88 -3.44
N PHE A 33 22.77 5.80 -3.68
CA PHE A 33 22.82 4.62 -2.84
C PHE A 33 24.25 4.41 -2.34
N ILE A 34 24.38 4.08 -1.06
CA ILE A 34 25.68 3.96 -0.38
C ILE A 34 25.73 2.60 0.30
N ASP A 35 26.81 1.86 0.10
CA ASP A 35 27.05 0.61 0.83
C ASP A 35 27.92 0.78 2.08
N SER A 36 28.03 -0.28 2.89
CA SER A 36 28.84 -0.30 4.10
C SER A 36 30.36 -0.17 3.85
N GLN A 37 30.81 -0.36 2.61
CA GLN A 37 32.21 -0.21 2.21
C GLN A 37 32.50 1.18 1.62
N GLY A 38 31.49 2.06 1.54
CA GLY A 38 31.60 3.42 1.04
C GLY A 38 31.46 3.55 -0.48
N ILE A 39 31.08 2.48 -1.18
CA ILE A 39 30.79 2.52 -2.61
C ILE A 39 29.50 3.32 -2.80
N GLN A 40 29.57 4.32 -3.66
CA GLN A 40 28.44 5.19 -3.96
C GLN A 40 27.96 4.98 -5.38
N ILE A 41 26.66 4.80 -5.52
CA ILE A 41 26.00 4.53 -6.79
C ILE A 41 24.90 5.57 -7.02
N MET A 42 24.88 6.17 -8.19
CA MET A 42 23.81 7.06 -8.65
C MET A 42 22.94 6.35 -9.67
N ILE A 43 21.63 6.37 -9.46
CA ILE A 43 20.66 5.84 -10.43
C ILE A 43 20.14 6.94 -11.36
N ALA A 44 20.02 6.63 -12.65
CA ALA A 44 19.30 7.45 -13.60
C ALA A 44 17.83 6.99 -13.66
N SER A 45 17.03 7.45 -12.69
CA SER A 45 15.59 7.22 -12.67
C SER A 45 14.83 8.48 -12.28
N GLY A 46 13.69 8.74 -12.95
CA GLY A 46 12.70 9.66 -12.44
C GLY A 46 12.09 9.12 -11.14
N ASN A 47 11.70 10.02 -10.23
CA ASN A 47 11.08 9.70 -8.94
C ASN A 47 10.04 8.56 -9.04
N GLY A 48 10.34 7.40 -8.43
CA GLY A 48 9.44 6.23 -8.38
C GLY A 48 9.32 5.42 -9.69
N SER A 49 10.24 5.58 -10.64
CA SER A 49 10.25 4.90 -11.93
C SER A 49 11.35 3.83 -12.02
N LEU A 50 11.29 2.99 -13.05
CA LEU A 50 12.34 2.02 -13.37
C LEU A 50 13.70 2.71 -13.55
N CYS A 51 14.74 2.07 -13.04
CA CYS A 51 16.13 2.43 -13.24
C CYS A 51 16.60 1.88 -14.59
N HIS A 52 17.17 2.75 -15.43
CA HIS A 52 17.67 2.38 -16.76
C HIS A 52 19.19 2.35 -16.83
N SER A 53 19.86 3.11 -15.97
CA SER A 53 21.31 3.08 -15.85
C SER A 53 21.75 3.46 -14.44
N VAL A 54 22.95 2.99 -14.12
CA VAL A 54 23.59 3.13 -12.82
C VAL A 54 25.01 3.64 -13.05
N LYS A 55 25.44 4.63 -12.26
CA LYS A 55 26.78 5.18 -12.32
C LYS A 55 27.44 5.10 -10.95
N VAL A 56 28.60 4.46 -10.86
CA VAL A 56 29.43 4.48 -9.65
C VAL A 56 30.07 5.86 -9.52
N ILE A 57 29.83 6.53 -8.40
CA ILE A 57 30.31 7.88 -8.08
C ILE A 57 31.66 7.81 -7.37
N ASN A 58 31.87 6.79 -6.52
CA ASN A 58 33.11 6.58 -5.80
C ASN A 58 33.35 5.07 -5.60
N GLY A 59 34.54 4.59 -5.99
CA GLY A 59 34.83 3.15 -6.05
C GLY A 59 36.20 2.81 -6.65
N GLU A 60 37.27 3.45 -6.18
CA GLU A 60 38.63 3.19 -6.67
C GLU A 60 39.15 1.76 -6.39
N SER A 61 38.39 0.91 -5.68
CA SER A 61 38.82 -0.45 -5.29
C SER A 61 38.14 -1.60 -6.04
N ILE A 62 37.35 -1.34 -7.09
CA ILE A 62 36.61 -2.38 -7.85
C ILE A 62 37.22 -2.50 -9.25
N LEU A 63 37.56 -3.71 -9.69
CA LEU A 63 38.04 -3.98 -11.05
C LEU A 63 36.91 -3.68 -12.07
N ASN A 64 37.25 -3.10 -13.24
CA ASN A 64 36.27 -2.66 -14.24
C ASN A 64 35.21 -3.73 -14.61
N GLU A 65 35.58 -5.01 -14.74
CA GLU A 65 34.62 -6.09 -15.07
C GLU A 65 33.60 -6.37 -13.95
N GLN A 66 33.97 -6.16 -12.68
CA GLN A 66 33.04 -6.33 -11.56
C GLN A 66 32.07 -5.15 -11.46
N LEU A 67 32.44 -3.99 -12.01
CA LEU A 67 31.66 -2.77 -11.96
C LEU A 67 30.42 -2.87 -12.87
N ASP A 68 30.56 -3.52 -14.03
CA ASP A 68 29.45 -3.75 -14.96
C ASP A 68 28.44 -4.76 -14.36
N ASN A 69 28.93 -5.89 -13.84
CA ASN A 69 28.08 -6.90 -13.17
C ASN A 69 27.33 -6.33 -11.94
N LEU A 70 28.00 -5.47 -11.18
CA LEU A 70 27.41 -4.73 -10.05
C LEU A 70 26.28 -3.82 -10.50
N CYS A 71 26.51 -3.03 -11.54
CA CYS A 71 25.50 -2.11 -12.08
C CYS A 71 24.29 -2.86 -12.64
N GLU A 72 24.50 -3.91 -13.43
CA GLU A 72 23.43 -4.72 -14.00
C GLU A 72 22.59 -5.40 -12.93
N THR A 73 23.24 -6.08 -11.97
CA THR A 73 22.55 -6.76 -10.87
C THR A 73 21.76 -5.77 -10.00
N PHE A 74 22.31 -4.57 -9.77
CA PHE A 74 21.61 -3.52 -9.05
C PHE A 74 20.34 -3.08 -9.79
N ILE A 75 20.42 -2.81 -11.10
CA ILE A 75 19.28 -2.42 -11.94
C ILE A 75 18.18 -3.49 -11.89
N GLU A 76 18.54 -4.75 -12.07
CA GLU A 76 17.58 -5.86 -12.04
C GLU A 76 16.86 -5.95 -10.70
N LYS A 77 17.59 -5.87 -9.58
CA LYS A 77 17.01 -5.94 -8.23
C LYS A 77 16.15 -4.72 -7.94
N TYR A 78 16.59 -3.52 -8.33
CA TYR A 78 15.83 -2.28 -8.20
C TYR A 78 14.50 -2.37 -8.94
N ASN A 79 14.54 -2.73 -10.22
CA ASN A 79 13.37 -2.82 -11.09
C ASN A 79 12.41 -3.94 -10.66
N LYS A 80 12.96 -5.08 -10.20
CA LYS A 80 12.14 -6.15 -9.62
C LYS A 80 11.38 -5.69 -8.38
N GLN A 81 12.03 -4.96 -7.46
CA GLN A 81 11.32 -4.41 -6.29
C GLN A 81 10.23 -3.41 -6.71
N ILE A 82 10.47 -2.56 -7.72
CA ILE A 82 9.45 -1.65 -8.24
C ILE A 82 8.26 -2.43 -8.83
N ASN A 83 8.52 -3.47 -9.62
CA ASN A 83 7.47 -4.28 -10.25
C ASN A 83 6.69 -5.12 -9.23
N ASP A 84 7.37 -5.78 -8.27
CA ASP A 84 6.73 -6.52 -7.19
C ASP A 84 5.81 -5.60 -6.38
N ASN A 85 6.26 -4.37 -6.08
CA ASN A 85 5.41 -3.37 -5.42
C ASN A 85 4.21 -2.94 -6.29
N ASN A 86 4.33 -2.94 -7.62
CA ASN A 86 3.24 -2.58 -8.52
C ASN A 86 2.18 -3.70 -8.61
N GLU A 87 2.60 -4.97 -8.74
CA GLU A 87 1.69 -6.13 -8.81
C GLU A 87 0.89 -6.35 -7.52
N ILE A 88 1.55 -6.21 -6.36
CA ILE A 88 0.91 -6.26 -5.04
C ILE A 88 -0.19 -5.20 -4.91
N ASN A 89 0.06 -4.00 -5.44
CA ASN A 89 -0.89 -2.90 -5.42
C ASN A 89 -2.05 -3.09 -6.42
N GLU A 90 -1.87 -3.80 -7.54
CA GLU A 90 -2.96 -4.12 -8.48
C GLU A 90 -3.96 -5.13 -7.89
N GLN A 91 -3.49 -6.03 -7.01
CA GLN A 91 -4.34 -7.00 -6.31
C GLN A 91 -5.07 -6.42 -5.08
N GLY A 92 -4.87 -5.13 -4.79
CA GLY A 92 -5.46 -4.49 -3.60
C GLY A 92 -4.85 -4.96 -2.27
N VAL A 93 -3.67 -5.59 -2.31
CA VAL A 93 -2.95 -6.03 -1.11
C VAL A 93 -2.08 -4.87 -0.63
N GLU A 94 -2.47 -4.22 0.47
CA GLU A 94 -1.73 -3.11 1.07
C GLU A 94 -0.57 -3.66 1.93
N ILE A 95 0.60 -3.93 1.35
CA ILE A 95 1.74 -4.44 2.14
C ILE A 95 2.39 -3.33 2.97
N GLU A 96 2.36 -3.53 4.27
CA GLU A 96 3.18 -2.80 5.25
C GLU A 96 4.67 -3.16 5.08
N LYS A 97 5.52 -2.14 4.94
CA LYS A 97 6.94 -2.26 5.31
C LYS A 97 7.09 -1.77 6.75
N GLU A 98 6.72 -2.59 7.72
CA GLU A 98 7.25 -2.38 9.07
C GLU A 98 8.74 -2.75 9.08
N VAL A 99 9.54 -1.87 9.68
CA VAL A 99 10.93 -2.15 10.03
C VAL A 99 10.90 -3.34 10.97
N TYR A 100 11.28 -4.52 10.48
CA TYR A 100 11.55 -5.69 11.31
C TYR A 100 12.56 -5.29 12.38
N LYS A 101 12.09 -4.95 13.58
CA LYS A 101 12.92 -5.14 14.77
C LYS A 101 13.11 -6.65 14.84
N LYS A 102 14.35 -7.07 14.59
CA LYS A 102 14.80 -8.46 14.41
C LYS A 102 14.63 -9.36 15.65
N ASN A 103 13.72 -9.01 16.56
CA ASN A 103 13.34 -9.68 17.80
C ASN A 103 11.92 -9.22 18.21
N ASP A 104 10.88 -9.52 17.45
CA ASP A 104 9.51 -9.50 17.99
C ASP A 104 9.21 -10.93 18.51
N PRO A 105 9.18 -11.16 19.84
CA PRO A 105 8.94 -12.49 20.40
C PRO A 105 7.51 -13.01 20.15
N ASP A 106 6.60 -12.19 19.61
CA ASP A 106 5.15 -12.45 19.66
C ASP A 106 4.57 -13.32 18.53
N ILE A 107 5.27 -14.39 18.13
CA ILE A 107 4.56 -15.62 17.73
C ILE A 107 4.32 -16.44 19.00
N LEU A 108 3.40 -16.02 19.86
CA LEU A 108 3.16 -16.67 21.16
C LEU A 108 1.66 -16.81 21.47
N VAL A 109 1.16 -18.03 21.24
CA VAL A 109 -0.16 -18.60 21.61
C VAL A 109 -1.32 -18.27 20.65
N PRO A 110 -1.98 -19.29 20.04
CA PRO A 110 -3.23 -19.09 19.30
C PRO A 110 -4.30 -18.51 20.22
N TYR A 111 -4.95 -17.43 19.78
CA TYR A 111 -6.14 -16.90 20.44
C TYR A 111 -7.30 -17.88 20.32
N ASP A 112 -8.23 -17.85 21.27
CA ASP A 112 -9.45 -18.64 21.18
C ASP A 112 -10.29 -18.17 19.97
N PRO A 113 -10.49 -18.99 18.93
CA PRO A 113 -11.24 -18.61 17.75
C PRO A 113 -12.68 -18.17 18.06
N ASN A 114 -13.25 -18.63 19.19
CA ASN A 114 -14.61 -18.27 19.60
C ASN A 114 -14.72 -16.79 20.04
N THR A 115 -13.59 -16.11 20.24
CA THR A 115 -13.55 -14.69 20.60
C THR A 115 -13.56 -13.76 19.38
N ILE A 116 -13.44 -14.31 18.16
CA ILE A 116 -13.52 -13.54 16.92
C ILE A 116 -14.98 -13.31 16.59
N ARG A 117 -15.40 -12.05 16.54
CA ARG A 117 -16.72 -11.69 16.04
C ARG A 117 -16.59 -10.70 14.90
N VAL A 118 -17.02 -11.16 13.73
CA VAL A 118 -17.11 -10.36 12.51
C VAL A 118 -18.55 -10.41 12.03
N THR A 119 -19.16 -9.25 11.87
CA THR A 119 -20.51 -9.10 11.32
C THR A 119 -20.44 -8.53 9.91
N GLN A 120 -21.51 -8.71 9.14
CA GLN A 120 -21.62 -8.15 7.80
C GLN A 120 -22.57 -6.95 7.82
N ALA A 121 -22.18 -5.89 7.12
CA ALA A 121 -22.99 -4.70 6.95
C ALA A 121 -22.87 -4.17 5.52
N ARG A 122 -23.84 -3.33 5.14
CA ARG A 122 -23.82 -2.58 3.89
C ARG A 122 -24.01 -1.11 4.20
N PHE A 123 -23.21 -0.28 3.54
CA PHE A 123 -23.33 1.16 3.61
C PHE A 123 -23.39 1.73 2.21
N SER A 124 -24.23 2.74 2.01
CA SER A 124 -24.16 3.57 0.82
C SER A 124 -22.90 4.44 0.84
N LEU A 125 -22.39 4.83 -0.32
CA LEU A 125 -21.27 5.79 -0.37
C LEU A 125 -21.64 7.15 0.23
N ARG A 126 -22.93 7.51 0.23
CA ARG A 126 -23.41 8.68 0.97
C ARG A 126 -23.20 8.52 2.47
N GLU A 127 -23.65 7.41 3.05
CA GLU A 127 -23.48 7.14 4.49
C GLU A 127 -21.99 7.10 4.85
N ILE A 128 -21.16 6.42 4.05
CA ILE A 128 -19.71 6.41 4.29
C ILE A 128 -19.11 7.82 4.25
N PHE A 129 -19.52 8.66 3.29
CA PHE A 129 -19.06 10.04 3.22
C PHE A 129 -19.48 10.86 4.45
N GLU A 130 -20.72 10.70 4.91
CA GLU A 130 -21.24 11.34 6.13
C GLU A 130 -20.54 10.80 7.38
N MET A 131 -20.24 9.49 7.45
CA MET A 131 -19.49 8.88 8.54
C MET A 131 -18.05 9.41 8.63
N ILE A 132 -17.39 9.67 7.49
CA ILE A 132 -16.02 10.20 7.44
C ILE A 132 -15.98 11.67 7.85
N ASN A 133 -16.90 12.49 7.34
CA ASN A 133 -16.82 13.95 7.47
C ASN A 133 -17.73 14.53 8.56
N GLY A 134 -18.65 13.74 9.10
CA GLY A 134 -19.76 14.23 9.92
C GLY A 134 -20.83 14.96 9.11
N THR A 135 -21.88 15.38 9.81
CA THR A 135 -22.94 16.24 9.29
C THR A 135 -23.12 17.45 10.22
N GLU A 136 -24.16 18.26 9.98
CA GLU A 136 -24.54 19.31 10.94
C GLU A 136 -25.12 18.75 12.25
N TYR A 137 -25.57 17.48 12.24
CA TYR A 137 -26.22 16.82 13.39
C TYR A 137 -25.37 15.71 14.01
N ASP A 138 -24.47 15.11 13.23
CA ASP A 138 -23.70 13.94 13.63
C ASP A 138 -22.19 14.22 13.55
N GLU A 139 -21.44 13.75 14.55
CA GLU A 139 -19.99 13.79 14.48
C GLU A 139 -19.43 12.82 13.42
N SER A 140 -18.17 13.02 13.02
CA SER A 140 -17.44 12.01 12.25
C SER A 140 -17.22 10.76 13.11
N ILE A 141 -17.59 9.60 12.56
CA ILE A 141 -17.50 8.30 13.23
C ILE A 141 -16.67 7.27 12.48
N LEU A 142 -16.20 7.55 11.26
CA LEU A 142 -15.34 6.65 10.49
C LEU A 142 -13.98 7.28 10.28
N ASP A 143 -12.99 6.78 11.00
CA ASP A 143 -11.62 7.20 10.87
C ASP A 143 -10.93 6.50 9.69
N LEU A 144 -10.52 7.30 8.72
CA LEU A 144 -9.56 6.92 7.69
C LEU A 144 -8.15 7.09 8.29
N SER A 145 -7.77 6.25 9.26
CA SER A 145 -6.53 6.42 10.03
C SER A 145 -5.31 6.67 9.10
N PRO A 146 -4.65 7.84 9.16
CA PRO A 146 -3.61 8.22 8.19
C PRO A 146 -2.16 8.02 8.67
N ASP A 147 -1.91 7.65 9.91
CA ASP A 147 -0.60 7.92 10.53
C ASP A 147 0.57 7.05 10.03
N PHE A 148 0.30 5.86 9.49
CA PHE A 148 1.35 4.90 9.10
C PHE A 148 1.50 4.70 7.58
N GLN A 149 0.55 5.18 6.77
CA GLN A 149 0.54 4.99 5.31
C GLN A 149 1.07 6.22 4.54
N ARG A 150 2.35 6.57 4.72
CA ARG A 150 2.93 7.75 4.03
C ARG A 150 3.43 7.53 2.61
N ASN A 151 3.25 6.37 1.97
CA ASN A 151 4.08 6.06 0.79
C ASN A 151 3.43 5.68 -0.55
N TYR A 152 2.12 5.71 -0.75
CA TYR A 152 1.59 5.56 -2.12
C TYR A 152 0.31 6.36 -2.36
N VAL A 153 0.37 7.32 -3.30
CA VAL A 153 -0.76 8.13 -3.74
C VAL A 153 -1.17 7.62 -5.11
N TRP A 154 -2.41 7.13 -5.25
CA TRP A 154 -2.94 6.74 -6.57
C TRP A 154 -2.83 7.90 -7.56
N ASP A 155 -2.39 7.62 -8.78
CA ASP A 155 -2.43 8.60 -9.85
C ASP A 155 -3.87 8.99 -10.22
N SER A 156 -4.02 10.06 -10.99
CA SER A 156 -5.34 10.56 -11.39
C SER A 156 -6.14 9.56 -12.24
N THR A 157 -5.48 8.71 -13.02
CA THR A 157 -6.14 7.71 -13.87
C THR A 157 -6.75 6.64 -12.98
N ARG A 158 -5.96 6.02 -12.10
CA ARG A 158 -6.39 4.99 -11.16
C ARG A 158 -7.52 5.47 -10.26
N LYS A 159 -7.42 6.71 -9.74
CA LYS A 159 -8.52 7.36 -9.00
C LYS A 159 -9.81 7.42 -9.83
N SER A 160 -9.70 7.83 -11.08
CA SER A 160 -10.85 7.95 -11.98
C SER A 160 -11.45 6.59 -12.36
N ARG A 161 -10.63 5.55 -12.51
CA ARG A 161 -11.08 4.17 -12.78
C ARG A 161 -11.89 3.56 -11.66
N LEU A 162 -11.54 3.86 -10.41
CA LEU A 162 -12.37 3.42 -9.28
C LEU A 162 -13.76 4.04 -9.35
N ILE A 163 -13.84 5.36 -9.58
CA ILE A 163 -15.14 6.05 -9.70
C ILE A 163 -15.91 5.52 -10.92
N GLU A 164 -15.25 5.28 -12.05
CA GLU A 164 -15.87 4.68 -13.23
C GLU A 164 -16.44 3.28 -12.95
N SER A 165 -15.70 2.45 -12.23
CA SER A 165 -16.16 1.10 -11.84
C SER A 165 -17.44 1.16 -11.00
N ILE A 166 -17.52 2.10 -10.06
CA ILE A 166 -18.71 2.34 -9.23
C ILE A 166 -19.89 2.80 -10.11
N LEU A 167 -19.66 3.72 -11.05
CA LEU A 167 -20.69 4.20 -11.98
C LEU A 167 -21.19 3.09 -12.92
N LEU A 168 -20.32 2.16 -13.29
CA LEU A 168 -20.64 0.95 -14.05
C LEU A 168 -21.31 -0.14 -13.20
N LYS A 169 -21.47 0.09 -11.90
CA LYS A 169 -22.03 -0.86 -10.92
C LYS A 169 -21.21 -2.15 -10.78
N ILE A 170 -19.90 -2.07 -11.01
CA ILE A 170 -18.98 -3.17 -10.79
C ILE A 170 -18.75 -3.28 -9.26
N PRO A 171 -19.04 -4.44 -8.64
CA PRO A 171 -18.81 -4.63 -7.21
C PRO A 171 -17.36 -4.34 -6.83
N LEU A 172 -17.18 -3.61 -5.73
CA LEU A 172 -15.86 -3.39 -5.15
C LEU A 172 -15.49 -4.57 -4.25
N PRO A 173 -14.20 -4.86 -4.04
CA PRO A 173 -13.79 -5.80 -2.99
C PRO A 173 -14.37 -5.38 -1.65
N VAL A 174 -14.65 -6.34 -0.78
CA VAL A 174 -15.19 -6.09 0.57
C VAL A 174 -14.27 -5.12 1.33
N PHE A 175 -14.86 -4.30 2.19
CA PHE A 175 -14.14 -3.43 3.11
C PHE A 175 -14.11 -4.06 4.49
N TYR A 176 -13.02 -3.87 5.23
CA TYR A 176 -12.96 -4.28 6.64
C TYR A 176 -12.95 -3.04 7.52
N LEU A 177 -13.82 -3.03 8.53
CA LEU A 177 -13.93 -1.97 9.52
C LEU A 177 -13.76 -2.58 10.91
N ALA A 178 -13.09 -1.90 11.83
CA ALA A 178 -13.07 -2.25 13.24
C ALA A 178 -13.95 -1.27 14.01
N ARG A 179 -14.89 -1.78 14.80
CA ARG A 179 -15.79 -0.98 15.62
C ARG A 179 -15.26 -0.87 17.06
N SER A 180 -15.35 0.33 17.64
CA SER A 180 -15.03 0.61 19.04
C SER A 180 -16.26 0.43 19.95
N ASN A 181 -16.05 0.37 21.26
CA ASN A 181 -17.15 0.26 22.23
C ASN A 181 -18.10 1.47 22.17
N GLU A 182 -17.58 2.62 21.75
CA GLU A 182 -18.31 3.88 21.55
C GLU A 182 -19.07 3.92 20.21
N GLY A 183 -18.96 2.87 19.39
CA GLY A 183 -19.64 2.78 18.09
C GLY A 183 -18.92 3.47 16.94
N LYS A 184 -17.71 3.97 17.15
CA LYS A 184 -16.87 4.53 16.08
C LYS A 184 -16.22 3.42 15.27
N TYR A 185 -15.92 3.70 14.02
CA TYR A 185 -15.30 2.80 13.07
C TYR A 185 -13.90 3.26 12.72
N GLN A 186 -13.01 2.29 12.54
CA GLN A 186 -11.68 2.46 11.98
C GLN A 186 -11.58 1.58 10.73
N VAL A 187 -11.06 2.12 9.62
CA VAL A 187 -10.85 1.31 8.42
C VAL A 187 -9.64 0.39 8.61
N VAL A 188 -9.83 -0.90 8.35
CA VAL A 188 -8.81 -1.96 8.40
C VAL A 188 -8.23 -2.23 7.01
N ASP A 189 -9.10 -2.31 6.01
CA ASP A 189 -8.77 -2.52 4.60
C ASP A 189 -9.68 -1.64 3.73
N GLY A 190 -9.12 -1.12 2.64
CA GLY A 190 -9.79 -0.24 1.69
C GLY A 190 -9.59 1.25 1.97
N VAL A 191 -8.59 1.62 2.79
CA VAL A 191 -8.27 3.02 3.12
C VAL A 191 -8.05 3.84 1.85
N GLN A 192 -7.28 3.33 0.90
CA GLN A 192 -7.02 4.05 -0.36
C GLN A 192 -8.30 4.24 -1.18
N ARG A 193 -9.14 3.21 -1.27
CA ARG A 193 -10.40 3.23 -2.02
C ARG A 193 -11.38 4.24 -1.41
N LEU A 194 -11.60 4.19 -0.10
CA LEU A 194 -12.47 5.12 0.61
C LEU A 194 -11.92 6.56 0.57
N SER A 195 -10.60 6.73 0.66
CA SER A 195 -9.95 8.03 0.53
C SER A 195 -10.19 8.67 -0.84
N VAL A 196 -10.11 7.89 -1.92
CA VAL A 196 -10.40 8.38 -3.28
C VAL A 196 -11.86 8.73 -3.45
N ILE A 197 -12.77 7.90 -2.94
CA ILE A 197 -14.22 8.18 -2.96
C ILE A 197 -14.52 9.48 -2.21
N ASN A 198 -13.96 9.63 -1.00
CA ASN A 198 -14.10 10.83 -0.18
C ASN A 198 -13.56 12.08 -0.91
N GLN A 199 -12.35 12.01 -1.46
CA GLN A 199 -11.76 13.09 -2.25
C GLN A 199 -12.63 13.48 -3.44
N TYR A 200 -13.24 12.51 -4.14
CA TYR A 200 -14.10 12.80 -5.28
C TYR A 200 -15.41 13.48 -4.86
N PHE A 201 -16.07 12.97 -3.82
CA PHE A 201 -17.31 13.54 -3.28
C PHE A 201 -17.10 14.98 -2.76
N SER A 202 -15.90 15.26 -2.22
CA SER A 202 -15.46 16.61 -1.82
C SER A 202 -15.00 17.49 -2.98
N ASN A 203 -15.23 17.08 -4.24
CA ASN A 203 -14.79 17.80 -5.45
C ASN A 203 -13.28 18.05 -5.56
N GLY A 204 -12.46 17.20 -4.92
CA GLY A 204 -10.99 17.34 -4.89
C GLY A 204 -10.32 17.07 -6.25
N PHE A 205 -10.97 16.35 -7.15
CA PHE A 205 -10.47 16.12 -8.51
C PHE A 205 -11.61 15.92 -9.52
N SER A 206 -11.29 16.08 -10.80
CA SER A 206 -12.16 15.72 -11.93
C SER A 206 -11.75 14.38 -12.49
N LEU A 207 -12.73 13.61 -12.98
CA LEU A 207 -12.45 12.33 -13.65
C LEU A 207 -11.60 12.55 -14.90
N ARG A 208 -10.66 11.66 -15.17
CA ARG A 208 -9.80 11.69 -16.36
C ARG A 208 -9.51 10.28 -16.84
N ASN A 209 -9.24 10.16 -18.13
CA ASN A 209 -8.80 8.92 -18.75
C ASN A 209 -9.78 7.76 -18.50
N LEU A 210 -11.08 8.02 -18.69
CA LEU A 210 -12.14 7.00 -18.63
C LEU A 210 -12.17 6.11 -19.89
N GLU A 211 -12.65 4.88 -19.78
CA GLU A 211 -12.71 3.87 -20.88
C GLU A 211 -14.11 3.79 -21.45
N TYR A 212 -15.10 3.70 -20.57
CA TYR A 212 -16.47 3.41 -20.92
C TYR A 212 -17.35 4.66 -20.86
N LEU A 213 -17.10 5.54 -19.89
CA LEU A 213 -17.94 6.72 -19.61
C LEU A 213 -17.28 8.03 -20.04
N LYS A 214 -16.39 7.99 -21.03
CA LYS A 214 -15.59 9.14 -21.45
C LYS A 214 -16.44 10.31 -21.95
N ASN A 215 -17.51 10.04 -22.69
CA ASN A 215 -18.34 11.10 -23.27
C ASN A 215 -19.23 11.78 -22.22
N GLU A 216 -19.65 11.04 -21.21
CA GLU A 216 -20.63 11.47 -20.21
C GLU A 216 -19.97 12.05 -18.94
N CYS A 217 -18.82 11.50 -18.55
CA CYS A 217 -18.23 11.71 -17.23
C CYS A 217 -16.80 12.25 -17.23
N ASP A 218 -16.07 12.24 -18.36
CA ASP A 218 -14.69 12.72 -18.40
C ASP A 218 -14.63 14.23 -18.08
N LYS A 219 -13.60 14.62 -17.32
CA LYS A 219 -13.37 15.96 -16.77
C LYS A 219 -14.47 16.47 -15.84
N LYS A 220 -15.39 15.59 -15.39
CA LYS A 220 -16.46 15.98 -14.47
C LYS A 220 -16.05 15.83 -12.99
N PHE A 221 -16.39 16.83 -12.21
CA PHE A 221 -16.39 16.79 -10.74
C PHE A 221 -17.69 16.17 -10.24
N PHE A 222 -17.74 15.78 -8.96
CA PHE A 222 -18.95 15.22 -8.37
C PHE A 222 -20.12 16.21 -8.43
N GLN A 223 -20.03 17.32 -7.70
CA GLN A 223 -21.03 18.39 -7.62
C GLN A 223 -20.35 19.72 -7.25
N LYS A 224 -19.69 20.35 -8.23
CA LYS A 224 -18.98 21.64 -8.09
C LYS A 224 -19.78 22.78 -8.71
N ASP A 225 -19.70 22.94 -10.02
CA ASP A 225 -20.52 23.90 -10.80
C ASP A 225 -21.33 23.18 -11.88
N PRO A 226 -22.50 23.69 -12.31
CA PRO A 226 -23.36 23.01 -13.28
C PRO A 226 -22.66 22.58 -14.59
N LYS A 227 -21.68 23.35 -15.07
CA LYS A 227 -20.95 23.08 -16.33
C LYS A 227 -19.95 21.93 -16.21
N VAL A 228 -19.35 21.76 -15.03
CA VAL A 228 -18.25 20.82 -14.79
C VAL A 228 -18.64 19.66 -13.87
N SER A 229 -19.85 19.66 -13.34
CA SER A 229 -20.36 18.58 -12.49
C SER A 229 -20.86 17.40 -13.31
N LEU A 230 -20.88 16.24 -12.67
CA LEU A 230 -21.59 15.07 -13.16
C LEU A 230 -23.07 15.40 -13.37
N HIS A 231 -23.66 14.76 -14.37
CA HIS A 231 -25.10 14.80 -14.55
C HIS A 231 -25.80 14.26 -13.27
N PRO A 232 -26.93 14.85 -12.81
CA PRO A 232 -27.59 14.44 -11.57
C PRO A 232 -27.93 12.95 -11.46
N LYS A 233 -28.10 12.27 -12.60
CA LYS A 233 -28.25 10.81 -12.68
C LYS A 233 -27.06 10.07 -12.07
N PHE A 234 -25.83 10.42 -12.45
CA PHE A 234 -24.60 9.78 -11.96
C PHE A 234 -24.33 10.12 -10.50
N VAL A 235 -24.63 11.35 -10.08
CA VAL A 235 -24.58 11.76 -8.67
C VAL A 235 -25.46 10.86 -7.82
N ARG A 236 -26.73 10.64 -8.22
CA ARG A 236 -27.63 9.74 -7.51
C ARG A 236 -27.10 8.31 -7.47
N GLN A 237 -26.57 7.81 -8.58
CA GLN A 237 -25.98 6.46 -8.67
C GLN A 237 -24.82 6.29 -7.68
N LEU A 238 -23.88 7.25 -7.65
CA LEU A 238 -22.76 7.22 -6.70
C LEU A 238 -23.26 7.23 -5.27
N ARG A 239 -24.15 8.15 -4.91
CA ARG A 239 -24.68 8.26 -3.54
C ARG A 239 -25.39 6.98 -3.08
N SER A 240 -26.14 6.32 -3.97
CA SER A 240 -26.90 5.11 -3.64
C SER A 240 -26.09 3.81 -3.73
N TYR A 241 -24.88 3.86 -4.30
CA TYR A 241 -24.05 2.68 -4.47
C TYR A 241 -23.71 2.07 -3.11
N GLN A 242 -23.94 0.78 -2.96
CA GLN A 242 -23.73 0.03 -1.72
C GLN A 242 -22.35 -0.61 -1.72
N ILE A 243 -21.61 -0.48 -0.64
CA ILE A 243 -20.40 -1.26 -0.38
C ILE A 243 -20.70 -2.34 0.66
N ASP A 244 -20.09 -3.52 0.46
CA ASP A 244 -20.11 -4.60 1.44
C ASP A 244 -18.96 -4.41 2.43
N CYS A 245 -19.28 -4.49 3.72
CA CYS A 245 -18.33 -4.33 4.82
C CYS A 245 -18.39 -5.53 5.77
N ASN A 246 -17.21 -5.99 6.19
CA ASN A 246 -17.02 -6.87 7.33
C ASN A 246 -16.62 -6.02 8.54
N ILE A 247 -17.41 -6.03 9.59
CA ILE A 247 -17.18 -5.26 10.82
C ILE A 247 -16.60 -6.19 11.88
N ILE A 248 -15.38 -5.90 12.31
CA ILE A 248 -14.73 -6.54 13.47
C ILE A 248 -15.30 -5.88 14.72
N GLU A 249 -16.06 -6.66 15.50
CA GLU A 249 -16.83 -6.15 16.62
C GLU A 249 -15.93 -5.79 17.83
N PRO A 250 -16.39 -4.91 18.74
CA PRO A 250 -15.60 -4.42 19.87
C PRO A 250 -15.11 -5.51 20.81
N ASP A 251 -15.89 -6.60 20.93
CA ASP A 251 -15.63 -7.78 21.76
C ASP A 251 -14.50 -8.68 21.24
N THR A 252 -14.06 -8.47 20.00
CA THR A 252 -12.85 -9.14 19.47
C THR A 252 -11.62 -8.57 20.18
N PRO A 253 -10.78 -9.40 20.83
CA PRO A 253 -9.63 -8.92 21.58
C PRO A 253 -8.67 -8.11 20.70
N HIS A 254 -8.06 -7.05 21.25
CA HIS A 254 -7.19 -6.13 20.50
C HIS A 254 -6.07 -6.86 19.73
N ARG A 255 -5.46 -7.87 20.35
CA ARG A 255 -4.41 -8.70 19.70
C ARG A 255 -4.92 -9.43 18.46
N VAL A 256 -6.17 -9.90 18.48
CA VAL A 256 -6.80 -10.59 17.36
C VAL A 256 -7.17 -9.61 16.26
N LYS A 257 -7.63 -8.41 16.63
CA LYS A 257 -7.81 -7.31 15.67
C LYS A 257 -6.50 -7.08 14.91
N SER A 258 -5.38 -6.84 15.62
CA SER A 258 -4.03 -6.68 15.05
C SER A 258 -3.61 -7.81 14.10
N ASP A 259 -3.88 -9.07 14.45
CA ASP A 259 -3.58 -10.23 13.58
C ASP A 259 -4.46 -10.25 12.31
N ILE A 260 -5.74 -9.88 12.42
CA ILE A 260 -6.64 -9.74 11.27
C ILE A 260 -6.12 -8.65 10.32
N PHE A 261 -5.74 -7.47 10.84
CA PHE A 261 -5.13 -6.41 10.01
C PHE A 261 -3.90 -6.94 9.25
N LYS A 262 -2.96 -7.58 9.97
CA LYS A 262 -1.75 -8.14 9.37
C LYS A 262 -2.08 -9.15 8.27
N ARG A 263 -3.01 -10.08 8.50
CA ARG A 263 -3.36 -11.13 7.53
C ARG A 263 -4.02 -10.58 6.26
N LEU A 264 -4.88 -9.58 6.40
CA LEU A 264 -5.53 -8.92 5.26
C LEU A 264 -4.51 -8.16 4.40
N ASN A 265 -3.61 -7.42 5.05
CA ASN A 265 -2.60 -6.58 4.39
C ASN A 265 -1.42 -7.38 3.79
N THR A 266 -1.11 -8.55 4.34
CA THR A 266 0.01 -9.40 3.84
C THR A 266 -0.43 -10.50 2.87
N GLY A 267 -1.71 -10.57 2.51
CA GLY A 267 -2.25 -11.58 1.59
C GLY A 267 -2.05 -13.02 2.09
N GLY A 268 -1.91 -13.22 3.41
CA GLY A 268 -1.66 -14.53 4.00
C GLY A 268 -0.28 -15.14 3.76
N ARG A 269 0.73 -14.37 3.29
CA ARG A 269 2.11 -14.87 3.21
C ARG A 269 2.73 -15.02 4.60
N SER A 270 3.13 -16.24 4.95
CA SER A 270 3.96 -16.53 6.12
C SER A 270 5.43 -16.18 5.87
N LEU A 271 6.12 -15.78 6.94
CA LEU A 271 7.54 -15.41 7.06
C LEU A 271 8.53 -16.31 6.29
N ASN A 272 9.67 -15.73 5.89
CA ASN A 272 10.71 -16.39 5.10
C ASN A 272 11.44 -17.48 5.93
N SER A 273 11.86 -18.55 5.25
CA SER A 273 12.49 -19.80 5.74
C SER A 273 13.67 -19.62 6.72
N GLN A 274 14.25 -18.43 6.86
CA GLN A 274 15.29 -18.14 7.84
C GLN A 274 14.72 -17.92 9.26
N GLU A 275 13.48 -17.45 9.38
CA GLU A 275 12.82 -17.14 10.66
C GLU A 275 12.19 -18.39 11.31
N ILE A 276 11.80 -19.38 10.50
CA ILE A 276 11.33 -20.70 10.97
C ILE A 276 12.51 -21.52 11.55
N ARG A 277 13.73 -21.40 10.99
CA ARG A 277 14.89 -22.17 11.45
C ARG A 277 15.31 -21.86 12.89
N ASN A 278 15.11 -20.62 13.36
CA ASN A 278 15.45 -20.25 14.73
C ASN A 278 14.41 -20.69 15.78
N SER A 279 13.17 -21.00 15.39
CA SER A 279 12.17 -21.52 16.32
C SER A 279 12.34 -23.02 16.62
N ILE A 280 13.14 -23.73 15.82
CA ILE A 280 13.35 -25.18 15.96
C ILE A 280 14.59 -25.53 16.80
N LEU A 281 15.55 -24.60 16.97
CA LEU A 281 16.85 -24.90 17.60
C LEU A 281 16.99 -24.59 19.10
N ARG A 282 15.90 -24.28 19.82
CA ARG A 282 15.93 -24.12 21.30
C ARG A 282 14.76 -24.82 21.99
N LYS A 283 14.54 -26.09 21.68
CA LYS A 283 14.10 -27.08 22.66
C LYS A 283 15.02 -28.27 22.47
N ASP A 284 16.00 -28.38 23.35
CA ASP A 284 16.67 -29.60 23.82
C ASP A 284 18.07 -29.25 24.33
N SER A 285 18.13 -28.89 25.62
CA SER A 285 19.25 -29.09 26.55
C SER A 285 18.73 -28.95 27.96
#